data_AF-A0AAW9IYJ3-F1
#
_entry.id   AF-A0AAW9IYJ3-F1
#
_cell.length_a   1.000
_cell.length_b   1.000
_cell.length_c   1.000
_cell.angle_alpha   90.00
_cell.angle_beta   90.00
_cell.angle_gamma   90.00
#
_symmetry.space_group_name_H-M   'P 1'
#
loop_
_entity.id
_entity.type
_entity.pdbx_description
1 polymer ?
#
loop_
_entity_poly.entity_id
_entity_poly.type
_entity_poly.pdbx_seq_one_letter_code
_entity_poly.pdbx_strand_id
1 'polypeptide(L)'
;DPGSPLQDEVYYELGNSNWSRGTKLVVYGAAGMQIDNKYDSLKANKSWFMFYNEIIALGSGITNPEDFNTETIIENRKIRKDGSNKFIVDGAEKVQALGDKDSANEAKWAYLEGNVEGSNIGYYFPNGANINLLR
;
A
#
# COMPACT_ATOMS: atom_id res chain seq x y z
N ASP A 1 -11.84 11.69 14.29
CA ASP A 1 -11.71 13.14 14.03
C ASP A 1 -10.23 13.49 13.91
N PRO A 2 -9.70 13.76 12.71
CA PRO A 2 -8.29 14.10 12.55
C PRO A 2 -8.01 15.46 13.23
N GLY A 3 -7.12 15.48 14.23
CA GLY A 3 -6.75 16.69 14.99
C GLY A 3 -7.44 16.87 16.34
N SER A 4 -8.12 15.83 16.86
CA SER A 4 -8.66 15.86 18.22
C SER A 4 -7.55 15.84 19.28
N PRO A 5 -7.66 16.61 20.38
CA PRO A 5 -6.73 16.56 21.52
C PRO A 5 -6.73 15.21 22.27
N LEU A 6 -7.67 14.30 21.95
CA LEU A 6 -7.61 12.90 22.40
C LEU A 6 -6.51 12.08 21.70
N GLN A 7 -5.84 12.62 20.69
CA GLN A 7 -4.66 12.00 20.06
C GLN A 7 -3.37 12.17 20.88
N ASP A 8 -3.39 12.94 21.98
CA ASP A 8 -2.23 13.18 22.85
C ASP A 8 -2.01 12.08 23.91
N GLU A 9 -2.86 11.05 23.96
CA GLU A 9 -2.55 9.84 24.72
C GLU A 9 -1.50 9.00 23.98
N VAL A 10 -0.51 8.51 24.72
CA VAL A 10 0.55 7.66 24.17
C VAL A 10 -0.03 6.28 23.79
N TYR A 11 -0.55 6.15 22.57
CA TYR A 11 -1.05 4.90 21.99
C TYR A 11 0.07 4.03 21.38
N TYR A 12 1.22 3.89 22.05
CA TYR A 12 2.23 2.92 21.59
C TYR A 12 1.93 1.55 22.19
N GLU A 13 1.10 0.79 21.50
CA GLU A 13 0.86 -0.60 21.82
C GLU A 13 1.81 -1.51 21.02
N LEU A 14 2.45 -2.44 21.72
CA LEU A 14 3.24 -3.48 21.07
C LEU A 14 2.31 -4.55 20.52
N GLY A 15 2.58 -4.99 19.29
CA GLY A 15 2.00 -6.23 18.77
C GLY A 15 2.47 -7.45 19.57
N ASN A 16 1.82 -8.59 19.37
CA ASN A 16 2.17 -9.85 20.02
C ASN A 16 3.44 -10.50 19.43
N SER A 17 3.82 -10.13 18.19
CA SER A 17 5.01 -10.65 17.53
C SER A 17 6.26 -9.84 17.88
N ASN A 18 7.37 -10.55 18.11
CA ASN A 18 8.70 -9.96 18.25
C ASN A 18 9.47 -9.89 16.91
N TRP A 19 8.83 -10.23 15.80
CA TRP A 19 9.44 -10.25 14.47
C TRP A 19 9.14 -8.94 13.73
N SER A 20 9.96 -7.92 14.01
CA SER A 20 10.01 -6.67 13.26
C SER A 20 11.47 -6.23 13.14
N ARG A 21 12.08 -6.47 11.99
CA ARG A 21 13.53 -6.35 11.78
C ARG A 21 13.87 -5.99 10.34
N GLY A 22 15.13 -5.63 10.11
CA GLY A 22 15.67 -5.46 8.77
C GLY A 22 17.19 -5.58 8.76
N THR A 23 17.74 -5.61 7.55
CA THR A 23 19.17 -5.57 7.29
C THR A 23 19.45 -4.70 6.06
N LYS A 24 20.69 -4.25 5.90
CA LYS A 24 21.13 -3.49 4.73
C LYS A 24 22.42 -4.06 4.15
N LEU A 25 22.57 -3.91 2.84
CA LEU A 25 23.80 -4.18 2.10
C LEU A 25 24.11 -2.97 1.22
N VAL A 26 25.04 -2.12 1.69
CA VAL A 26 25.41 -0.86 1.00
C VAL A 26 24.17 0.03 0.77
N VAL A 27 23.68 0.12 -0.48
CA VAL A 27 22.51 0.89 -0.89
C VAL A 27 21.21 0.05 -0.94
N TYR A 28 21.31 -1.26 -0.71
CA TYR A 28 20.17 -2.18 -0.71
C TYR A 28 19.67 -2.45 0.70
N GLY A 29 18.39 -2.75 0.85
CA GLY A 29 17.76 -3.04 2.14
C GLY A 29 16.73 -4.15 2.06
N ALA A 30 16.53 -4.85 3.17
CA ALA A 30 15.40 -5.73 3.37
C ALA A 30 14.82 -5.49 4.76
N ALA A 31 13.50 -5.36 4.85
CA ALA A 31 12.78 -5.22 6.10
C ALA A 31 11.60 -6.19 6.13
N GLY A 32 11.19 -6.60 7.32
CA GLY A 32 10.03 -7.45 7.50
C GLY A 32 9.37 -7.22 8.84
N MET A 33 8.06 -7.46 8.85
CA MET A 33 7.20 -7.39 10.01
C MET A 33 6.16 -8.51 9.95
N GLN A 34 6.00 -9.22 11.06
CA GLN A 34 4.85 -10.07 11.27
C GLN A 34 3.78 -9.25 11.98
N ILE A 35 2.67 -9.00 11.31
CA ILE A 35 1.47 -8.42 11.90
C ILE A 35 0.81 -9.51 12.76
N ASP A 36 0.70 -9.20 14.05
CA ASP A 36 -0.07 -9.91 15.05
C ASP A 36 -0.43 -8.86 16.10
N ASN A 37 -1.59 -8.23 15.94
CA ASN A 37 -2.00 -7.10 16.77
C ASN A 37 -2.69 -7.59 18.04
N LYS A 38 -2.78 -6.71 19.05
CA LYS A 38 -3.32 -7.06 20.36
C LYS A 38 -4.85 -7.19 20.39
N TYR A 39 -5.56 -6.37 19.60
CA TYR A 39 -7.02 -6.24 19.67
C TYR A 39 -7.74 -6.60 18.36
N ASP A 40 -7.04 -7.20 17.41
CA ASP A 40 -7.65 -7.80 16.24
C ASP A 40 -7.07 -9.19 16.01
N SER A 41 -7.75 -9.98 15.20
CA SER A 41 -7.33 -11.33 14.86
C SER A 41 -6.60 -11.42 13.52
N LEU A 42 -6.28 -10.28 12.89
CA LEU A 42 -5.58 -10.23 11.61
C LEU A 42 -4.11 -10.62 11.82
N LYS A 43 -3.67 -11.60 11.02
CA LYS A 43 -2.25 -11.97 10.94
C LYS A 43 -1.76 -11.83 9.52
N ALA A 44 -0.51 -11.40 9.36
CA ALA A 44 0.16 -11.32 8.07
C ALA A 44 1.68 -11.27 8.23
N ASN A 45 2.42 -11.85 7.28
CA ASN A 45 3.84 -11.58 7.12
C ASN A 45 4.01 -10.55 6.01
N LYS A 46 4.55 -9.38 6.33
CA LYS A 46 4.87 -8.33 5.37
C LYS A 46 6.37 -8.18 5.26
N SER A 47 6.87 -8.06 4.03
CA SER A 47 8.29 -7.86 3.78
C SER A 47 8.48 -6.85 2.67
N TRP A 48 9.56 -6.09 2.76
CA TRP A 48 9.91 -5.08 1.78
C TRP A 48 11.39 -5.21 1.43
N PHE A 49 11.68 -5.19 0.14
CA PHE A 49 13.04 -5.25 -0.39
C PHE A 49 13.29 -3.96 -1.18
N MET A 50 14.26 -3.17 -0.73
CA MET A 50 14.63 -1.89 -1.33
C MET A 50 15.86 -2.10 -2.20
N PHE A 51 15.66 -1.96 -3.52
CA PHE A 51 16.73 -1.96 -4.50
C PHE A 51 17.03 -0.52 -4.94
N TYR A 52 17.76 -0.35 -6.03
CA TYR A 52 18.25 0.97 -6.44
C TYR A 52 17.11 1.89 -6.86
N ASN A 53 16.18 1.40 -7.69
CA ASN A 53 15.12 2.20 -8.29
C ASN A 53 13.73 1.58 -8.10
N GLU A 54 13.61 0.58 -7.24
CA GLU A 54 12.39 -0.15 -6.98
C GLU A 54 12.30 -0.65 -5.53
N ILE A 55 11.07 -0.79 -5.07
CA ILE A 55 10.75 -1.41 -3.78
C ILE A 55 9.78 -2.55 -4.06
N ILE A 56 10.13 -3.75 -3.62
CA ILE A 56 9.26 -4.93 -3.70
C ILE A 56 8.56 -5.11 -2.38
N ALA A 57 7.23 -5.04 -2.36
CA ALA A 57 6.41 -5.37 -1.19
C ALA A 57 5.80 -6.77 -1.36
N LEU A 58 6.04 -7.67 -0.40
CA LEU A 58 5.47 -9.01 -0.37
C LEU A 58 4.58 -9.19 0.86
N GLY A 59 3.48 -9.91 0.69
CA GLY A 59 2.57 -10.32 1.75
C GLY A 59 2.30 -11.82 1.68
N SER A 60 2.36 -12.52 2.81
CA SER A 60 2.01 -13.94 2.90
C SER A 60 1.36 -14.27 4.24
N GLY A 61 0.69 -15.42 4.33
CA GLY A 61 0.01 -15.83 5.56
C GLY A 61 -1.02 -14.81 6.06
N ILE A 62 -1.67 -14.10 5.14
CA ILE A 62 -2.70 -13.11 5.47
C ILE A 62 -3.97 -13.87 5.85
N THR A 63 -4.37 -13.78 7.11
CA THR A 63 -5.56 -14.45 7.64
C THR A 63 -6.30 -13.51 8.57
N ASN A 64 -7.62 -13.45 8.44
CA ASN A 64 -8.49 -12.79 9.39
C ASN A 64 -9.70 -13.72 9.66
N PRO A 65 -9.85 -14.28 10.87
CA PRO A 65 -10.99 -15.14 11.21
C PRO A 65 -12.27 -14.35 11.49
N GLU A 66 -12.20 -13.03 11.62
CA GLU A 66 -13.35 -12.17 11.85
C GLU A 66 -14.11 -11.88 10.55
N ASP A 67 -15.40 -11.55 10.65
CA ASP A 67 -16.26 -11.24 9.49
C ASP A 67 -16.08 -9.79 9.02
N PHE A 68 -14.82 -9.40 8.78
CA PHE A 68 -14.46 -8.10 8.25
C PHE A 68 -13.59 -8.26 6.98
N ASN A 69 -13.86 -7.40 5.99
CA ASN A 69 -13.05 -7.36 4.78
C ASN A 69 -11.60 -7.04 5.13
N THR A 70 -10.68 -7.85 4.61
CA THR A 70 -9.24 -7.66 4.76
C THR A 70 -8.68 -7.13 3.46
N GLU A 71 -7.99 -6.00 3.54
CA GLU A 71 -7.41 -5.33 2.37
C GLU A 71 -5.91 -5.09 2.58
N THR A 72 -5.16 -5.01 1.47
CA THR A 72 -3.80 -4.46 1.47
C THR A 72 -3.77 -3.25 0.55
N ILE A 73 -3.44 -2.11 1.14
CA ILE A 73 -3.34 -0.85 0.40
C ILE A 73 -2.04 -0.82 -0.39
N ILE A 74 -2.16 -0.67 -1.71
CA ILE A 74 -1.01 -0.50 -2.60
C ILE A 74 -0.50 0.94 -2.53
N GLU A 75 -1.42 1.91 -2.55
CA GLU A 75 -1.13 3.34 -2.49
C GLU A 75 -2.34 4.11 -1.95
N ASN A 76 -2.08 5.25 -1.29
CA ASN A 76 -3.05 6.30 -1.03
C ASN A 76 -2.37 7.66 -1.24
N ARG A 77 -2.36 8.13 -2.50
CA ARG A 77 -1.59 9.30 -2.93
C ARG A 77 -2.47 10.54 -3.00
N LYS A 78 -2.02 11.62 -2.37
CA LYS A 78 -2.60 12.96 -2.60
C LYS A 78 -2.31 13.43 -4.04
N ILE A 79 -3.36 13.54 -4.84
CA ILE A 79 -3.31 14.03 -6.23
C ILE A 79 -3.51 15.55 -6.31
N ARG A 80 -3.45 16.13 -7.52
CA ARG A 80 -3.75 17.54 -7.76
C ARG A 80 -5.19 17.87 -7.35
N LYS A 81 -5.43 19.12 -7.00
CA LYS A 81 -6.74 19.59 -6.48
C LYS A 81 -7.89 19.35 -7.47
N ASP A 82 -7.60 19.42 -8.77
CA ASP A 82 -8.56 19.21 -9.85
C ASP A 82 -8.71 17.73 -10.26
N GLY A 83 -7.94 16.82 -9.64
CA GLY A 83 -7.98 15.40 -9.97
C GLY A 83 -7.45 15.08 -11.37
N SER A 84 -6.65 15.95 -11.99
CA SER A 84 -6.21 15.80 -13.39
C SER A 84 -5.10 14.77 -13.63
N ASN A 85 -4.51 14.19 -12.58
CA ASN A 85 -3.43 13.22 -12.72
C ASN A 85 -3.88 12.00 -13.52
N LYS A 86 -3.18 11.61 -14.57
CA LYS A 86 -3.50 10.37 -15.28
C LYS A 86 -3.25 9.16 -14.39
N PHE A 87 -4.22 8.25 -14.34
CA PHE A 87 -4.02 6.91 -13.78
C PHE A 87 -4.29 5.89 -14.86
N ILE A 88 -3.28 5.06 -15.14
CA ILE A 88 -3.30 4.11 -16.26
C ILE A 88 -3.08 2.71 -15.69
N VAL A 89 -3.90 1.75 -16.11
CA VAL A 89 -3.76 0.32 -15.80
C VAL A 89 -3.66 -0.44 -17.11
N ASP A 90 -2.56 -1.18 -17.31
CA ASP A 90 -2.29 -1.96 -18.53
C ASP A 90 -2.54 -1.20 -19.85
N GLY A 91 -2.17 0.08 -19.88
CA GLY A 91 -2.30 0.96 -21.05
C GLY A 91 -3.64 1.68 -21.20
N ALA A 92 -4.64 1.36 -20.36
CA ALA A 92 -5.94 2.03 -20.36
C ALA A 92 -6.04 3.06 -19.22
N GLU A 93 -6.48 4.29 -19.53
CA GLU A 93 -6.74 5.32 -18.53
C GLU A 93 -8.01 4.98 -17.71
N LYS A 94 -7.92 5.10 -16.39
CA LYS A 94 -8.94 4.69 -15.40
C LYS A 94 -9.21 5.82 -14.41
N VAL A 95 -10.41 5.80 -13.79
CA VAL A 95 -10.84 6.73 -12.73
C VAL A 95 -10.46 8.19 -13.02
N GLN A 96 -11.09 8.80 -14.02
CA GLN A 96 -10.67 10.09 -14.58
C GLN A 96 -11.14 11.29 -13.76
N ALA A 97 -12.32 11.18 -13.13
CA ALA A 97 -12.93 12.25 -12.34
C ALA A 97 -12.84 11.97 -10.82
N LEU A 98 -12.94 13.03 -10.03
CA LEU A 98 -13.06 12.92 -8.57
C LEU A 98 -14.36 12.20 -8.20
N GLY A 99 -14.28 11.24 -7.29
CA GLY A 99 -15.37 10.36 -6.89
C GLY A 99 -15.48 9.07 -7.69
N ASP A 100 -14.70 8.90 -8.77
CA ASP A 100 -14.74 7.70 -9.60
C ASP A 100 -14.30 6.47 -8.81
N LYS A 101 -15.02 5.37 -9.03
CA LYS A 101 -14.71 4.04 -8.51
C LYS A 101 -14.65 3.07 -9.67
N ASP A 102 -13.68 2.16 -9.63
CA ASP A 102 -13.54 1.10 -10.62
C ASP A 102 -12.78 -0.08 -10.00
N SER A 103 -12.63 -1.15 -10.76
CA SER A 103 -11.67 -2.22 -10.49
C SER A 103 -10.98 -2.68 -11.76
N ALA A 104 -9.80 -3.28 -11.60
CA ALA A 104 -9.10 -3.93 -12.68
C ALA A 104 -8.72 -5.34 -12.26
N ASN A 105 -9.08 -6.32 -13.09
CA ASN A 105 -8.75 -7.72 -12.86
C ASN A 105 -7.45 -8.07 -13.56
N GLU A 106 -6.65 -8.93 -12.93
CA GLU A 106 -5.36 -9.42 -13.45
C GLU A 106 -4.37 -8.34 -13.90
N ALA A 107 -4.50 -7.12 -13.34
CA ALA A 107 -3.69 -5.96 -13.68
C ALA A 107 -2.20 -6.28 -13.57
N LYS A 108 -1.41 -6.06 -14.62
CA LYS A 108 0.04 -6.37 -14.62
C LYS A 108 0.88 -5.19 -14.20
N TRP A 109 0.46 -3.98 -14.55
CA TRP A 109 1.08 -2.76 -14.07
C TRP A 109 0.08 -1.60 -14.01
N ALA A 110 0.43 -0.61 -13.18
CA ALA A 110 -0.26 0.66 -13.13
C ALA A 110 0.73 1.82 -13.10
N TYR A 111 0.29 2.97 -13.57
CA TYR A 111 1.05 4.22 -13.59
C TYR A 111 0.18 5.33 -13.02
N LEU A 112 0.73 6.10 -12.08
CA LEU A 112 0.15 7.33 -11.58
C LEU A 112 1.05 8.50 -11.96
N GLU A 113 0.49 9.45 -12.71
CA GLU A 113 1.13 10.73 -12.99
C GLU A 113 1.32 11.52 -11.68
N GLY A 114 2.52 12.06 -11.49
CA GLY A 114 2.88 12.86 -10.33
C GLY A 114 2.34 14.29 -10.38
N ASN A 115 2.28 14.95 -9.23
CA ASN A 115 1.83 16.34 -9.16
C ASN A 115 2.82 17.32 -9.81
N VAL A 116 4.11 16.95 -9.84
CA VAL A 116 5.23 17.70 -10.41
C VAL A 116 6.18 16.77 -11.18
N GLU A 117 7.11 17.34 -11.95
CA GLU A 117 8.16 16.57 -12.62
C GLU A 117 8.95 15.71 -11.62
N GLY A 118 9.27 14.47 -12.02
CA GLY A 118 10.00 13.52 -11.17
C GLY A 118 9.18 12.86 -10.05
N SER A 119 7.86 13.10 -9.98
CA SER A 119 6.99 12.51 -8.92
C SER A 119 6.02 11.44 -9.43
N ASN A 120 6.24 10.91 -10.64
CA ASN A 120 5.46 9.81 -11.18
C ASN A 120 5.73 8.51 -10.38
N ILE A 121 4.73 7.63 -10.31
CA ILE A 121 4.85 6.36 -9.60
C ILE A 121 4.37 5.22 -10.50
N GLY A 122 5.18 4.17 -10.60
CA GLY A 122 4.81 2.92 -11.26
C GLY A 122 4.58 1.81 -10.24
N TYR A 123 3.62 0.94 -10.54
CA TYR A 123 3.31 -0.26 -9.77
C TYR A 123 3.39 -1.45 -10.71
N TYR A 124 4.05 -2.52 -10.27
CA TYR A 124 4.18 -3.75 -11.04
C TYR A 124 3.71 -4.94 -10.19
N PHE A 125 2.90 -5.81 -10.79
CA PHE A 125 2.33 -6.98 -10.15
C PHE A 125 2.85 -8.24 -10.86
N PRO A 126 3.87 -8.94 -10.32
CA PRO A 126 4.58 -10.02 -11.02
C PRO A 126 3.67 -11.13 -11.57
N ASN A 127 2.60 -11.47 -10.85
CA ASN A 127 1.62 -12.48 -11.24
C ASN A 127 0.29 -11.88 -11.72
N GLY A 128 0.21 -10.55 -11.83
CA GLY A 128 -1.03 -9.80 -11.91
C GLY A 128 -1.75 -9.67 -10.57
N ALA A 129 -2.67 -8.71 -10.46
CA ALA A 129 -3.48 -8.50 -9.27
C ALA A 129 -4.88 -7.98 -9.63
N ASN A 130 -5.88 -8.35 -8.82
CA ASN A 130 -7.17 -7.69 -8.84
C ASN A 130 -7.07 -6.46 -7.92
N ILE A 131 -7.26 -5.26 -8.47
CA ILE A 131 -7.09 -4.00 -7.74
C ILE A 131 -8.39 -3.21 -7.72
N ASN A 132 -8.71 -2.65 -6.56
CA ASN A 132 -9.81 -1.72 -6.36
C ASN A 132 -9.29 -0.29 -6.53
N LEU A 133 -10.04 0.55 -7.23
CA LEU A 133 -9.66 1.91 -7.58
C LEU A 133 -10.69 2.90 -7.03
N LEU A 134 -10.19 3.96 -6.41
CA LEU A 134 -10.97 5.11 -5.97
C LEU A 134 -10.17 6.38 -6.26
N ARG A 135 -10.83 7.37 -6.84
CA ARG A 135 -10.29 8.73 -6.99
C ARG A 135 -11.10 9.73 -6.20
#